data_AF-A0A917IZ22-F1
#
_entry.id   AF-A0A917IZ22-F1
#
_cell.length_a   1.000
_cell.length_b   1.000
_cell.length_c   1.000
_cell.angle_alpha   90.00
_cell.angle_beta   90.00
_cell.angle_gamma   90.00
#
_symmetry.space_group_name_H-M   'P 1'
#
loop_
_entity.id
_entity.type
_entity.pdbx_description
1 polymer ?
#
loop_
_entity_poly.entity_id
_entity_poly.type
_entity_poly.pdbx_seq_one_letter_code
_entity_poly.pdbx_strand_id
1 'polypeptide(L)'
;MLHEMGYNYARAGNSQYFNPATYSLLELPSYTMGSTEKLLTRTRKAPEELQPGQILIFTIHGVPDILHPDYTTTPEHLESFLQLIQQRHYKVIALRELGEYLPKASVNVTAPCLATEDVFYDDHLGRR
;
A
#
# COMPACT_ATOMS: atom_id res chain seq x y z
N MET A 1 -2.29 20.28 -11.19
CA MET A 1 -3.51 19.46 -11.27
C MET A 1 -3.89 18.81 -9.93
N LEU A 2 -3.19 17.79 -9.39
CA LEU A 2 -3.64 17.12 -8.14
C LEU A 2 -3.46 17.97 -6.87
N HIS A 3 -2.31 18.65 -6.73
CA HIS A 3 -2.04 19.55 -5.60
C HIS A 3 -3.06 20.71 -5.55
N GLU A 4 -3.40 21.28 -6.71
CA GLU A 4 -4.37 22.38 -6.83
C GLU A 4 -5.79 21.97 -6.46
N MET A 5 -6.10 20.66 -6.56
CA MET A 5 -7.38 20.09 -6.13
C MET A 5 -7.41 19.76 -4.62
N GLY A 6 -6.32 20.00 -3.88
CA GLY A 6 -6.22 19.76 -2.45
C GLY A 6 -5.92 18.32 -2.04
N TYR A 7 -5.47 17.47 -2.97
CA TYR A 7 -5.01 16.13 -2.61
C TYR A 7 -3.64 16.17 -1.93
N ASN A 8 -3.51 15.44 -0.83
CA ASN A 8 -2.25 15.29 -0.11
C ASN A 8 -1.42 14.11 -0.63
N TYR A 9 -2.10 13.06 -1.10
CA TYR A 9 -1.49 11.81 -1.55
C TYR A 9 -2.11 11.34 -2.85
N ALA A 10 -1.31 10.69 -3.71
CA ALA A 10 -1.82 9.99 -4.88
C ALA A 10 -0.98 8.74 -5.15
N ARG A 11 -1.64 7.61 -5.45
CA ARG A 11 -0.97 6.34 -5.77
C ARG A 11 -0.66 6.26 -7.26
N ALA A 12 0.54 5.79 -7.61
CA ALA A 12 1.02 5.67 -8.98
C ALA A 12 1.21 4.21 -9.45
N GLY A 13 1.11 3.21 -8.56
CA GLY A 13 1.33 1.79 -8.91
C GLY A 13 2.81 1.46 -9.03
N ASN A 14 3.23 0.78 -10.10
CA ASN A 14 4.62 0.47 -10.49
C ASN A 14 5.42 -0.58 -9.69
N SER A 15 4.92 -1.10 -8.55
CA SER A 15 5.61 -2.11 -7.73
C SER A 15 7.02 -1.69 -7.28
N GLN A 16 7.16 -0.46 -6.80
CA GLN A 16 8.39 0.05 -6.18
C GLN A 16 8.15 0.49 -4.74
N TYR A 17 9.24 0.65 -3.99
CA TYR A 17 9.21 1.18 -2.63
C TYR A 17 9.13 2.70 -2.64
N PHE A 18 8.31 3.26 -1.77
CA PHE A 18 8.25 4.70 -1.57
C PHE A 18 9.46 5.15 -0.75
N ASN A 19 10.23 6.10 -1.29
CA ASN A 19 11.31 6.77 -0.57
C ASN A 19 10.94 8.25 -0.38
N PRO A 20 10.66 8.69 0.86
CA PRO A 20 10.31 10.08 1.16
C PRO A 20 11.33 11.12 0.68
N ALA A 21 12.59 10.74 0.50
CA ALA A 21 13.65 11.64 0.05
C ALA A 21 13.64 11.92 -1.46
N THR A 22 13.01 11.05 -2.26
CA THR A 22 13.08 11.12 -3.73
C THR A 22 11.72 11.16 -4.42
N TYR A 23 10.67 10.69 -3.76
CA TYR A 23 9.32 10.62 -4.34
C TYR A 23 8.45 11.80 -3.91
N SER A 24 7.63 12.27 -4.85
CA SER A 24 6.51 13.16 -4.55
C SER A 24 5.43 12.42 -3.76
N LEU A 25 4.80 13.09 -2.80
CA LEU A 25 3.63 12.54 -2.10
C LEU A 25 2.43 12.31 -3.02
N LEU A 26 2.44 12.92 -4.20
CA LEU A 26 1.43 12.70 -5.23
C LEU A 26 1.80 11.60 -6.23
N GLU A 27 2.87 10.85 -5.95
CA GLU A 27 3.37 9.74 -6.78
C GLU A 27 3.81 8.57 -5.91
N LEU A 28 2.93 8.11 -5.02
CA LEU A 28 3.21 7.01 -4.12
C LEU A 28 3.26 5.68 -4.91
N PRO A 29 4.44 5.04 -5.05
CA PRO A 29 4.52 3.74 -5.67
C PRO A 29 3.87 2.71 -4.76
N SER A 30 3.24 1.70 -5.36
CA SER A 30 2.56 0.65 -4.62
C SER A 30 2.62 -0.70 -5.33
N TYR A 31 2.59 -1.75 -4.53
CA TYR A 31 2.46 -3.13 -5.00
C TYR A 31 0.98 -3.52 -4.98
N THR A 32 0.46 -3.96 -6.12
CA THR A 32 -0.88 -4.53 -6.19
C THR A 32 -0.87 -5.95 -5.63
N MET A 33 -1.73 -6.21 -4.65
CA MET A 33 -2.01 -7.56 -4.17
C MET A 33 -3.01 -8.26 -5.10
N GLY A 34 -2.89 -9.57 -5.19
CA GLY A 34 -3.82 -10.41 -5.93
C GLY A 34 -3.43 -11.87 -5.79
N SER A 35 -4.35 -12.76 -6.16
CA SER A 35 -4.25 -14.21 -5.93
C SER A 35 -3.55 -14.96 -7.06
N THR A 36 -3.13 -14.27 -8.13
CA THR A 36 -2.33 -14.89 -9.18
C THR A 36 -0.91 -15.17 -8.65
N GLU A 37 -0.30 -16.26 -9.11
CA GLU A 37 1.03 -16.70 -8.64
C GLU A 37 2.09 -15.58 -8.74
N LYS A 38 2.05 -14.81 -9.83
CA LYS A 38 2.94 -13.68 -10.07
C LYS A 38 2.78 -12.58 -9.02
N LEU A 39 1.54 -12.25 -8.65
CA LEU A 39 1.27 -11.22 -7.65
C LEU A 39 1.62 -11.72 -6.26
N LEU A 40 1.20 -12.94 -5.90
CA LEU A 40 1.55 -13.57 -4.62
C LEU A 40 3.06 -13.64 -4.39
N THR A 41 3.81 -14.11 -5.39
CA THR A 41 5.28 -14.19 -5.31
C THR A 41 5.88 -12.80 -5.09
N ARG A 42 5.40 -11.79 -5.81
CA ARG A 42 5.92 -10.43 -5.69
C ARG A 42 5.60 -9.82 -4.32
N THR A 43 4.36 -9.92 -3.86
CA THR A 43 3.94 -9.30 -2.60
C THR A 43 4.51 -10.01 -1.37
N ARG A 44 4.77 -11.32 -1.44
CA ARG A 44 5.48 -12.05 -0.38
C ARG A 44 6.96 -11.68 -0.28
N LYS A 45 7.63 -11.41 -1.39
CA LYS A 45 9.04 -10.99 -1.40
C LYS A 45 9.26 -9.53 -1.01
N ALA A 46 8.31 -8.66 -1.34
CA ALA A 46 8.48 -7.22 -1.15
C ALA A 46 8.88 -6.79 0.28
N PRO A 47 8.30 -7.35 1.37
CA PRO A 47 8.74 -7.03 2.73
C PRO A 47 10.17 -7.48 3.05
N GLU A 48 10.65 -8.58 2.44
CA GLU A 48 11.98 -9.14 2.68
C GLU A 48 13.09 -8.28 2.07
N GLU A 49 12.79 -7.60 0.97
CA GLU A 49 13.72 -6.75 0.22
C GLU A 49 13.65 -5.27 0.65
N LEU A 50 12.77 -4.92 1.59
CA LEU A 50 12.56 -3.55 2.07
C LEU A 50 13.79 -3.01 2.81
N GLN A 51 14.32 -1.87 2.34
CA GLN A 51 15.52 -1.23 2.93
C GLN A 51 15.16 -0.15 3.98
N PRO A 52 16.09 0.20 4.89
CA PRO A 52 15.90 1.32 5.80
C PRO A 52 15.58 2.63 5.06
N GLY A 53 14.62 3.39 5.58
CA GLY A 53 14.15 4.65 4.99
C GLY A 53 13.14 4.49 3.84
N GLN A 54 12.89 3.25 3.40
CA GLN A 54 11.82 2.95 2.46
C GLN A 54 10.52 2.58 3.18
N ILE A 55 9.41 2.85 2.50
CA ILE A 55 8.07 2.47 2.92
C ILE A 55 7.47 1.59 1.83
N LEU A 56 6.96 0.43 2.22
CA LEU A 56 6.21 -0.45 1.34
C LEU A 56 4.73 -0.06 1.39
N ILE A 57 4.10 0.08 0.23
CA ILE A 57 2.68 0.42 0.11
C ILE A 57 1.99 -0.69 -0.66
N PHE A 58 0.95 -1.28 -0.08
CA PHE A 58 0.10 -2.24 -0.79
C PHE A 58 -1.21 -1.61 -1.25
N THR A 59 -1.61 -2.00 -2.45
CA THR A 59 -2.95 -1.78 -2.97
C THR A 59 -3.69 -3.11 -2.95
N ILE A 60 -4.74 -3.18 -2.14
CA ILE A 60 -5.62 -4.33 -2.04
C ILE A 60 -6.91 -3.99 -2.80
N HIS A 61 -7.22 -4.79 -3.82
CA HIS A 61 -8.55 -4.78 -4.42
C HIS A 61 -9.51 -5.51 -3.48
N GLY A 62 -10.77 -5.06 -3.42
CA GLY A 62 -11.77 -5.63 -2.53
C GLY A 62 -11.89 -7.15 -2.65
N VAL A 63 -12.36 -7.77 -1.57
CA VAL A 63 -12.57 -9.22 -1.49
C VAL A 63 -14.06 -9.53 -1.68
N PRO A 64 -14.48 -10.24 -2.75
CA PRO A 64 -13.88 -10.39 -4.07
C PRO A 64 -14.28 -9.25 -5.03
N ASP A 65 -13.32 -8.71 -5.76
CA ASP A 65 -13.52 -7.78 -6.87
C ASP A 65 -13.82 -8.58 -8.14
N ILE A 66 -15.12 -8.84 -8.36
CA ILE A 66 -15.63 -9.64 -9.48
C ILE A 66 -15.34 -8.95 -10.84
N LEU A 67 -15.16 -7.63 -10.85
CA LEU A 67 -14.85 -6.86 -12.05
C LEU A 67 -13.38 -7.03 -12.49
N HIS A 68 -12.49 -7.39 -11.55
CA HIS A 68 -11.06 -7.53 -11.79
C HIS A 68 -10.52 -8.86 -11.20
N PRO A 69 -10.89 -10.02 -11.78
CA PRO A 69 -10.55 -11.33 -11.22
C PRO A 69 -9.04 -11.57 -11.12
N ASP A 70 -8.25 -11.02 -12.05
CA ASP A 70 -6.77 -11.15 -12.05
C ASP A 70 -6.10 -10.42 -10.87
N TYR A 71 -6.82 -9.49 -10.24
CA TYR A 71 -6.35 -8.67 -9.12
C TYR A 71 -7.13 -8.94 -7.83
N THR A 72 -8.10 -9.85 -7.86
CA THR A 72 -8.83 -10.29 -6.66
C THR A 72 -7.86 -10.92 -5.67
N THR A 73 -7.93 -10.49 -4.42
CA THR A 73 -7.26 -11.14 -3.29
C THR A 73 -8.29 -11.99 -2.57
N THR A 74 -8.09 -13.30 -2.46
CA THR A 74 -9.02 -14.14 -1.70
C THR A 74 -8.86 -13.91 -0.19
N PRO A 75 -9.88 -14.21 0.63
CA PRO A 75 -9.76 -14.11 2.08
C PRO A 75 -8.55 -14.88 2.63
N GLU A 76 -8.27 -16.08 2.11
CA GLU A 76 -7.18 -16.94 2.57
C GLU A 76 -5.80 -16.33 2.27
N HIS A 77 -5.65 -15.70 1.11
CA HIS A 77 -4.41 -15.00 0.76
C HIS A 77 -4.21 -13.73 1.58
N LEU A 78 -5.29 -12.98 1.81
CA LEU A 78 -5.24 -11.81 2.70
C LEU A 78 -4.83 -12.24 4.11
N GLU A 79 -5.44 -13.29 4.66
CA GLU A 79 -5.09 -13.82 5.99
C GLU A 79 -3.64 -14.26 6.07
N SER A 80 -3.16 -15.04 5.08
CA SER A 80 -1.76 -15.47 5.01
C SER A 80 -0.78 -14.28 4.99
N PHE A 81 -1.17 -13.19 4.32
CA PHE A 81 -0.37 -11.98 4.26
C PHE A 81 -0.35 -11.23 5.61
N LEU A 82 -1.50 -11.09 6.27
CA LEU A 82 -1.59 -10.49 7.60
C LEU A 82 -0.78 -11.27 8.64
N GLN A 83 -0.79 -12.62 8.57
CA GLN A 83 0.05 -13.47 9.41
C GLN A 83 1.55 -13.20 9.18
N LEU A 84 1.98 -13.03 7.92
CA LEU A 84 3.36 -12.68 7.59
C LEU A 84 3.76 -11.34 8.22
N ILE A 85 2.89 -10.32 8.10
CA ILE A 85 3.13 -9.00 8.72
C ILE A 85 3.31 -9.15 10.23
N GLN A 86 2.40 -9.87 10.88
CA GLN A 86 2.40 -10.08 12.32
C GLN A 86 3.69 -10.80 12.79
N GLN A 87 4.06 -11.90 12.13
CA GLN A 87 5.25 -12.70 12.48
C GLN A 87 6.56 -11.91 12.33
N ARG A 88 6.59 -10.94 11.40
CA ARG A 88 7.76 -10.10 11.15
C ARG A 88 7.75 -8.79 11.95
N HIS A 89 6.72 -8.55 12.76
CA HIS A 89 6.58 -7.35 13.59
C HIS A 89 6.63 -6.04 12.80
N TYR A 90 6.16 -6.02 11.55
CA TYR A 90 6.06 -4.78 10.80
C TYR A 90 5.00 -3.87 11.40
N LYS A 91 5.31 -2.57 11.45
CA LYS A 91 4.33 -1.54 11.79
C LYS A 91 3.46 -1.24 10.57
N VAL A 92 2.17 -1.56 10.68
CA VAL A 92 1.14 -1.20 9.70
C VAL A 92 0.53 0.14 10.07
N ILE A 93 0.45 1.05 9.10
CA ILE A 93 -0.18 2.36 9.26
C ILE A 93 -1.22 2.56 8.17
N ALA A 94 -2.23 3.37 8.44
CA ALA A 94 -3.13 3.83 7.39
C ALA A 94 -2.41 4.88 6.52
N LEU A 95 -2.72 4.95 5.22
CA LEU A 95 -2.04 5.91 4.34
C LEU A 95 -2.29 7.37 4.75
N ARG A 96 -3.46 7.69 5.32
CA ARG A 96 -3.74 9.02 5.93
C ARG A 96 -2.76 9.40 7.05
N GLU A 97 -2.14 8.42 7.70
CA GLU A 97 -1.18 8.61 8.78
C GLU A 97 0.26 8.72 8.26
N LEU A 98 0.49 8.51 6.95
CA LEU A 98 1.82 8.50 6.33
C LEU A 98 2.64 9.75 6.71
N GLY A 99 2.00 10.92 6.74
CA GLY A 99 2.62 12.19 7.11
C GLY A 99 3.32 12.19 8.48
N GLU A 100 2.90 11.36 9.43
CA GLU A 100 3.53 11.22 10.75
C GLU A 100 4.88 10.47 10.69
N TYR A 101 5.10 9.70 9.63
CA TYR A 101 6.28 8.84 9.41
C TYR A 101 7.24 9.40 8.39
N LEU A 102 6.85 10.48 7.70
CA LEU A 102 7.76 11.19 6.83
C LEU A 102 8.77 11.96 7.68
N PRO A 103 10.02 12.13 7.19
CA PRO A 103 10.92 13.12 7.74
C PRO A 103 10.18 14.46 7.83
N LYS A 104 9.96 14.97 9.05
CA LYS A 104 9.73 16.40 9.21
C LYS A 104 10.97 17.07 8.64
N ALA A 105 10.85 18.21 7.95
CA ALA A 105 12.01 18.89 7.39
C ALA A 105 13.13 18.93 8.45
N SER A 106 14.18 18.14 8.22
CA SER A 106 15.15 17.55 9.17
C SER A 106 14.66 16.35 10.04
N VAL A 107 15.00 15.11 9.62
CA VAL A 107 15.60 13.99 10.39
C VAL A 107 15.34 12.59 9.76
N ASN A 108 16.38 11.75 9.77
CA ASN A 108 16.48 10.39 9.21
C ASN A 108 15.41 9.39 9.70
N VAL A 109 14.79 8.67 8.78
CA VAL A 109 13.93 7.49 9.05
C VAL A 109 14.84 6.26 9.20
N THR A 110 14.95 5.71 10.42
CA THR A 110 15.85 4.59 10.75
C THR A 110 15.17 3.22 10.88
N ALA A 111 13.85 3.13 10.74
CA ALA A 111 13.10 1.86 10.85
C ALA A 111 12.19 1.59 9.63
N PRO A 112 12.06 0.33 9.17
CA PRO A 112 11.16 -0.03 8.06
C PRO A 112 9.68 0.08 8.46
N CYS A 113 8.84 0.63 7.59
CA CYS A 113 7.41 0.85 7.82
C CYS A 113 6.55 0.39 6.62
N LEU A 114 5.33 -0.10 6.90
CA LEU A 114 4.37 -0.59 5.92
C LEU A 114 3.07 0.23 5.97
N ALA A 115 2.60 0.75 4.85
CA ALA A 115 1.31 1.45 4.75
C ALA A 115 0.31 0.68 3.88
N THR A 116 -0.95 0.61 4.31
CA THR A 116 -2.03 -0.07 3.58
C THR A 116 -3.28 0.82 3.50
N GLU A 117 -4.02 0.76 2.38
CA GLU A 117 -5.44 1.16 2.34
C GLU A 117 -6.29 0.06 1.71
N ASP A 118 -7.48 -0.13 2.28
CA ASP A 118 -8.57 -0.89 1.68
C ASP A 118 -9.33 -0.01 0.69
N VAL A 119 -9.50 -0.46 -0.56
CA VAL A 119 -10.49 0.12 -1.47
C VAL A 119 -11.80 -0.62 -1.23
N PHE A 120 -12.57 -0.20 -0.23
CA PHE A 120 -13.98 -0.58 -0.16
C PHE A 120 -14.74 0.26 -1.19
N TYR A 121 -15.30 -0.38 -2.21
CA TYR A 121 -16.34 0.24 -3.01
C TYR A 121 -17.55 0.46 -2.10
N ASP A 122 -17.82 1.73 -1.76
CA ASP A 122 -19.09 2.12 -1.17
C ASP A 122 -20.12 2.20 -2.30
N ASP A 123 -20.93 1.15 -2.45
CA ASP A 123 -22.09 1.11 -3.34
C ASP A 123 -23.22 1.98 -2.75
N HIS A 124 -22.96 3.29 -2.71
CA HIS A 124 -23.95 4.31 -2.41
C HIS A 124 -24.09 5.28 -3.57
N LEU A 125 -24.39 4.74 -4.75
CA LEU A 125 -25.16 5.46 -5.77
C LEU A 125 -26.64 5.41 -5.42
N GLY A 126 -27.03 6.38 -4.58
CA GLY A 126 -28.28 7.15 -4.61
C GLY A 126 -29.58 6.51 -5.09
N ARG A 127 -30.56 6.52 -4.17
CA ARG A 127 -31.97 6.91 -4.38
C ARG A 127 -32.67 6.37 -5.64
N ARG A 128 -33.61 5.44 -5.42
CA ARG A 128 -35.05 5.69 -5.68
C ARG A 128 -35.89 5.05 -4.59
#